data_AF-S3W0D2-F1
#
_entry.id   AF-S3W0D2-F1
#
_cell.length_a   1.000
_cell.length_b   1.000
_cell.length_c   1.000
_cell.angle_alpha   90.00
_cell.angle_beta   90.00
_cell.angle_gamma   90.00
#
_symmetry.space_group_name_H-M   'P 1'
#
loop_
_entity.id
_entity.type
_entity.pdbx_description
1 polymer ?
#
loop_
_entity_poly.entity_id
_entity_poly.type
_entity_poly.pdbx_seq_one_letter_code
_entity_poly.pdbx_strand_id
1 'polypeptide(L)'
;MNSSCFFLSFNRILIFFIVFVFLSSCNSKTPSDSKIISQALSGSEEKHPEVLLKKVGNLDEDPELESFAIVRNGTEEILAIFKKDKGEWRLTFKLPFSLLNIGPMHYESKGASWKPGEDEKAKEPGYIIKRILMEELPGDEFNSLFLEVLSEEPPIGLFSVPFVIRKGAKVLDGLASLKDHEFLVKSKRADFTYNKEEKNITVFPGNRTYAQNFNFNGWEMVPDIANVASPGLLSVEAPAQWKKGEPGEVVVWFKNRGSYAGTTYISLSFPQGGKLESDSGKEGVRTYSIGNSIYSAENKYINAKVPLLEITKAGWGRNHRYGVRFKYTPDFEGIPYILFRSTSKAYRETVQIPTQASSVKTELDQQGYRSYPLSLIPRGKSK
;
A
#
# COMPACT_ATOMS: atom_id res chain seq x y z
N MET A 1 -53.31 13.02 -56.11
CA MET A 1 -53.50 13.41 -54.69
C MET A 1 -54.08 12.17 -54.02
N ASN A 2 -53.39 11.37 -53.20
CA ASN A 2 -52.65 11.72 -51.98
C ASN A 2 -51.54 10.68 -51.71
N SER A 3 -50.26 11.06 -51.87
CA SER A 3 -49.08 10.29 -51.42
C SER A 3 -48.48 10.89 -50.15
N SER A 4 -49.31 11.35 -49.22
CA SER A 4 -48.85 12.13 -48.06
C SER A 4 -49.00 11.44 -46.71
N CYS A 5 -49.62 10.25 -46.64
CA CYS A 5 -49.90 9.59 -45.35
C CYS A 5 -48.84 8.56 -44.90
N PHE A 6 -47.93 8.11 -45.77
CA PHE A 6 -46.91 7.10 -45.41
C PHE A 6 -45.59 7.68 -44.86
N PHE A 7 -45.31 8.97 -45.09
CA PHE A 7 -44.06 9.59 -44.64
C PHE A 7 -44.05 10.01 -43.16
N LEU A 8 -45.23 10.12 -42.52
CA LEU A 8 -45.35 10.58 -41.13
C LEU A 8 -45.12 9.47 -40.08
N SER A 9 -45.28 8.19 -40.44
CA SER A 9 -45.04 7.07 -39.51
C SER A 9 -43.56 6.67 -39.45
N PHE A 10 -42.85 6.75 -40.58
CA PHE A 10 -41.44 6.35 -40.66
C PHE A 10 -40.51 7.31 -39.92
N ASN A 11 -40.78 8.63 -39.99
CA ASN A 11 -40.02 9.63 -39.23
C ASN A 11 -40.19 9.49 -37.71
N ARG A 12 -41.36 9.06 -37.23
CA ARG A 12 -41.58 8.82 -35.79
C ARG A 12 -40.84 7.59 -35.28
N ILE A 13 -40.75 6.54 -36.09
CA ILE A 13 -40.00 5.32 -35.76
C ILE A 13 -38.49 5.59 -35.78
N LEU A 14 -37.99 6.35 -36.78
CA LEU A 14 -36.58 6.72 -36.87
C LEU A 14 -36.14 7.61 -35.70
N ILE A 15 -36.98 8.57 -35.29
CA ILE A 15 -36.70 9.42 -34.11
C ILE A 15 -36.69 8.58 -32.82
N PHE A 16 -37.62 7.61 -32.66
CA PHE A 16 -37.60 6.71 -31.52
C PHE A 16 -36.35 5.81 -31.50
N PHE A 17 -35.89 5.33 -32.66
CA PHE A 17 -34.68 4.52 -32.78
C PHE A 17 -33.42 5.33 -32.46
N ILE A 18 -33.34 6.58 -32.92
CA ILE A 18 -32.23 7.50 -32.60
C ILE A 18 -32.23 7.84 -31.10
N VAL A 19 -33.40 8.07 -30.48
CA VAL A 19 -33.51 8.31 -29.03
C VAL A 19 -33.12 7.05 -28.23
N PHE A 20 -33.44 5.84 -28.70
CA PHE A 20 -33.00 4.58 -28.08
C PHE A 20 -31.49 4.33 -28.21
N VAL A 21 -30.88 4.68 -29.35
CA VAL A 21 -29.43 4.61 -29.56
C VAL A 21 -28.70 5.64 -28.68
N PHE A 22 -29.26 6.83 -28.48
CA PHE A 22 -28.71 7.83 -27.55
C PHE A 22 -28.90 7.46 -26.07
N LEU A 23 -29.97 6.76 -25.69
CA LEU A 23 -30.17 6.25 -24.32
C LEU A 23 -29.27 5.04 -24.01
N SER A 24 -28.82 4.30 -25.03
CA SER A 24 -27.93 3.14 -24.88
C SER A 24 -26.44 3.52 -24.73
N SER A 25 -26.09 4.79 -24.99
CA SER A 25 -24.73 5.33 -24.77
C SER A 25 -24.62 6.16 -23.49
N CYS A 26 -25.38 5.81 -22.46
CA CYS A 26 -25.01 6.21 -21.09
C CYS A 26 -23.73 5.46 -20.72
N ASN A 27 -22.58 6.07 -21.01
CA ASN A 27 -21.27 5.56 -20.65
C ASN A 27 -21.16 5.57 -19.12
N SER A 28 -21.67 4.51 -18.49
CA SER A 28 -21.78 4.44 -17.03
C SER A 28 -20.40 4.65 -16.42
N LYS A 29 -20.36 5.53 -15.41
CA LYS A 29 -19.15 5.83 -14.65
C LYS A 29 -18.69 4.64 -13.80
N THR A 30 -19.53 3.62 -13.63
CA THR A 30 -19.22 2.37 -12.90
C THR A 30 -19.70 1.14 -13.68
N PRO A 31 -19.11 -0.06 -13.47
CA PRO A 31 -19.66 -1.30 -14.01
C PRO A 31 -21.05 -1.61 -13.44
N SER A 32 -21.84 -2.40 -14.18
CA SER A 32 -23.12 -2.92 -13.66
C SER A 32 -22.87 -3.95 -12.55
N ASP A 33 -23.84 -4.12 -11.66
CA ASP A 33 -23.70 -5.03 -10.52
C ASP A 33 -23.51 -6.48 -10.99
N SER A 34 -24.22 -6.89 -12.04
CA SER A 34 -24.03 -8.20 -12.69
C SER A 34 -22.60 -8.38 -13.23
N LYS A 35 -21.99 -7.34 -13.80
CA LYS A 35 -20.63 -7.36 -14.33
C LYS A 35 -19.58 -7.36 -13.22
N ILE A 36 -19.87 -6.70 -12.09
CA ILE A 36 -19.06 -6.74 -10.88
C ILE A 36 -19.07 -8.16 -10.31
N ILE A 37 -20.26 -8.71 -10.04
CA ILE A 37 -20.45 -10.03 -9.43
C ILE A 37 -19.76 -11.11 -10.26
N SER A 38 -20.04 -11.17 -11.57
CA SER A 38 -19.49 -12.18 -12.47
C SER A 38 -17.96 -12.13 -12.63
N GLN A 39 -17.32 -11.01 -12.35
CA GLN A 39 -15.86 -10.89 -12.40
C GLN A 39 -15.20 -11.04 -11.03
N ALA A 40 -15.84 -10.56 -9.96
CA ALA A 40 -15.30 -10.63 -8.61
C ALA A 40 -15.38 -12.04 -8.02
N LEU A 41 -16.48 -12.76 -8.32
CA LEU A 41 -16.79 -14.08 -7.79
C LEU A 41 -16.63 -15.16 -8.87
N SER A 42 -16.17 -16.34 -8.47
CA SER A 42 -16.26 -17.53 -9.32
C SER A 42 -17.67 -18.14 -9.21
N GLY A 43 -18.18 -18.76 -10.28
CA GLY A 43 -19.57 -19.22 -10.34
C GLY A 43 -19.99 -20.27 -9.29
N SER A 44 -19.05 -20.85 -8.54
CA SER A 44 -19.29 -21.76 -7.42
C SER A 44 -19.43 -21.06 -6.06
N GLU A 45 -19.14 -19.77 -5.96
CA GLU A 45 -19.10 -18.97 -4.73
C GLU A 45 -20.37 -18.11 -4.52
N GLU A 46 -21.37 -18.23 -5.39
CA GLU A 46 -22.60 -17.42 -5.36
C GLU A 46 -23.62 -17.95 -4.33
N LYS A 47 -23.41 -17.66 -3.05
CA LYS A 47 -24.50 -17.71 -2.06
C LYS A 47 -25.08 -16.30 -1.89
N HIS A 48 -25.99 -15.91 -2.78
CA HIS A 48 -26.64 -14.59 -2.80
C HIS A 48 -25.66 -13.40 -2.88
N PRO A 49 -24.98 -13.20 -4.03
CA PRO A 49 -24.03 -12.11 -4.18
C PRO A 49 -24.73 -10.74 -4.20
N GLU A 50 -24.20 -9.78 -3.45
CA GLU A 50 -24.69 -8.41 -3.35
C GLU A 50 -23.54 -7.41 -3.51
N VAL A 51 -23.78 -6.32 -4.26
CA VAL A 51 -22.84 -5.19 -4.34
C VAL A 51 -23.24 -4.16 -3.27
N LEU A 52 -22.44 -4.04 -2.21
CA LEU A 52 -22.71 -3.15 -1.08
C LEU A 52 -22.34 -1.69 -1.38
N LEU A 53 -21.29 -1.49 -2.18
CA LEU A 53 -20.74 -0.19 -2.49
C LEU A 53 -20.07 -0.24 -3.86
N LYS A 54 -20.19 0.85 -4.61
CA LYS A 54 -19.33 1.14 -5.77
C LYS A 54 -19.05 2.62 -5.88
N LYS A 55 -17.79 2.98 -6.13
CA LYS A 55 -17.36 4.38 -6.23
C LYS A 55 -16.18 4.50 -7.18
N VAL A 56 -16.13 5.64 -7.85
CA VAL A 56 -15.10 6.00 -8.82
C VAL A 56 -14.02 6.85 -8.16
N GLY A 57 -12.78 6.62 -8.52
CA GLY A 57 -11.64 7.43 -8.09
C GLY A 57 -10.44 7.20 -8.99
N ASN A 58 -9.45 8.10 -8.91
CA ASN A 58 -8.13 7.82 -9.44
C ASN A 58 -7.35 7.03 -8.38
N LEU A 59 -7.05 5.75 -8.63
CA LEU A 59 -6.41 4.82 -7.71
C LEU A 59 -5.00 4.38 -8.16
N ASP A 60 -4.56 4.82 -9.33
CA ASP A 60 -3.23 4.57 -9.89
C ASP A 60 -2.64 5.83 -10.56
N GLU A 61 -1.53 5.71 -11.29
CA GLU A 61 -0.90 6.88 -11.94
C GLU A 61 -1.58 7.28 -13.26
N ASP A 62 -2.57 6.53 -13.71
CA ASP A 62 -3.28 6.77 -14.96
C ASP A 62 -4.33 7.87 -14.76
N PRO A 63 -4.49 8.80 -15.72
CA PRO A 63 -5.61 9.73 -15.70
C PRO A 63 -6.99 9.05 -15.80
N GLU A 64 -7.07 7.81 -16.30
CA GLU A 64 -8.33 7.08 -16.38
C GLU A 64 -8.82 6.59 -15.02
N LEU A 65 -10.03 7.01 -14.64
CA LEU A 65 -10.62 6.66 -13.36
C LEU A 65 -10.97 5.17 -13.28
N GLU A 66 -10.64 4.57 -12.14
CA GLU A 66 -11.08 3.24 -11.76
C GLU A 66 -12.37 3.29 -10.92
N SER A 67 -13.07 2.17 -10.89
CA SER A 67 -14.19 1.93 -9.99
C SER A 67 -13.79 0.87 -8.98
N PHE A 68 -13.83 1.19 -7.69
CA PHE A 68 -13.81 0.15 -6.66
C PHE A 68 -15.23 -0.25 -6.27
N ALA A 69 -15.40 -1.50 -5.90
CA ALA A 69 -16.67 -2.05 -5.42
C ALA A 69 -16.43 -3.00 -4.24
N ILE A 70 -17.40 -3.07 -3.33
CA ILE A 70 -17.47 -4.09 -2.29
C ILE A 70 -18.57 -5.07 -2.67
N VAL A 71 -18.20 -6.34 -2.80
CA VAL A 71 -19.12 -7.44 -3.11
C VAL A 71 -19.18 -8.37 -1.92
N ARG A 72 -20.37 -8.79 -1.51
CA ARG A 72 -20.56 -9.78 -0.45
C ARG A 72 -21.22 -11.02 -1.03
N ASN A 73 -20.75 -12.22 -0.68
CA ASN A 73 -21.29 -13.49 -1.18
C ASN A 73 -21.76 -14.45 -0.07
N GLY A 74 -22.06 -13.91 1.11
CA GLY A 74 -22.50 -14.68 2.28
C GLY A 74 -21.38 -15.31 3.11
N THR A 75 -20.19 -15.55 2.53
CA THR A 75 -19.01 -16.04 3.25
C THR A 75 -17.86 -15.05 3.29
N GLU A 76 -17.81 -14.10 2.36
CA GLU A 76 -16.73 -13.12 2.21
C GLU A 76 -17.27 -11.74 1.80
N GLU A 77 -16.52 -10.70 2.14
CA GLU A 77 -16.54 -9.39 1.51
C GLU A 77 -15.31 -9.22 0.62
N ILE A 78 -15.49 -8.78 -0.61
CA ILE A 78 -14.43 -8.63 -1.59
C ILE A 78 -14.34 -7.17 -2.00
N LEU A 79 -13.19 -6.56 -1.74
CA LEU A 79 -12.82 -5.29 -2.37
C LEU A 79 -12.30 -5.56 -3.77
N ALA A 80 -13.08 -5.19 -4.78
CA ALA A 80 -12.73 -5.32 -6.19
C ALA A 80 -12.45 -3.95 -6.82
N ILE A 81 -11.42 -3.86 -7.67
CA ILE A 81 -11.09 -2.66 -8.43
C ILE A 81 -11.21 -2.99 -9.92
N PHE A 82 -11.91 -2.12 -10.64
CA PHE A 82 -12.20 -2.24 -12.06
C PHE A 82 -11.63 -1.04 -12.80
N LYS A 83 -11.06 -1.27 -13.97
CA LYS A 83 -10.60 -0.23 -14.89
C LYS A 83 -11.27 -0.42 -16.25
N LYS A 84 -11.51 0.67 -16.98
CA LYS A 84 -11.97 0.58 -18.37
C LYS A 84 -10.77 0.20 -19.23
N ASP A 85 -10.92 -0.84 -20.03
CA ASP A 85 -9.98 -1.23 -21.08
C ASP A 85 -10.77 -1.30 -22.39
N LYS A 86 -10.43 -0.43 -23.35
CA LYS A 86 -11.11 -0.31 -24.65
C LYS A 86 -12.64 -0.14 -24.54
N GLY A 87 -13.09 0.58 -23.51
CA GLY A 87 -14.52 0.84 -23.26
C GLY A 87 -15.23 -0.22 -22.42
N GLU A 88 -14.58 -1.34 -22.09
CA GLU A 88 -15.14 -2.38 -21.22
C GLU A 88 -14.53 -2.37 -19.82
N TRP A 89 -15.37 -2.54 -18.80
CA TRP A 89 -14.89 -2.68 -17.42
C TRP A 89 -14.27 -4.06 -17.18
N ARG A 90 -13.00 -4.07 -16.76
CA ARG A 90 -12.24 -5.26 -16.39
C ARG A 90 -11.76 -5.18 -14.96
N LEU A 91 -11.88 -6.29 -14.23
CA LEU A 91 -11.30 -6.44 -12.91
C LEU A 91 -9.77 -6.40 -13.01
N THR A 92 -9.14 -5.48 -12.28
CA THR A 92 -7.67 -5.35 -12.20
C THR A 92 -7.12 -5.88 -10.89
N PHE A 93 -7.91 -5.80 -9.82
CA PHE A 93 -7.50 -6.24 -8.49
C PHE A 93 -8.71 -6.70 -7.68
N LYS A 94 -8.52 -7.74 -6.86
CA LYS A 94 -9.48 -8.13 -5.82
C LYS A 94 -8.76 -8.52 -4.53
N LEU A 95 -9.36 -8.15 -3.40
CA LEU A 95 -8.91 -8.52 -2.06
C LEU A 95 -10.09 -9.10 -1.28
N PRO A 96 -10.11 -10.42 -1.03
CA PRO A 96 -11.14 -11.04 -0.21
C PRO A 96 -10.87 -10.80 1.28
N PHE A 97 -11.95 -10.64 2.02
CA PHE A 97 -12.04 -10.56 3.46
C PHE A 97 -13.08 -11.61 3.87
N SER A 98 -12.63 -12.74 4.40
CA SER A 98 -13.54 -13.76 4.94
C SER A 98 -14.46 -13.09 5.94
N LEU A 99 -15.78 -13.25 5.85
CA LEU A 99 -16.69 -12.62 6.79
C LEU A 99 -16.41 -13.15 8.19
N LEU A 100 -16.67 -12.31 9.21
CA LEU A 100 -16.78 -12.77 10.59
C LEU A 100 -17.61 -14.04 10.59
N ASN A 101 -16.94 -15.17 10.87
CA ASN A 101 -17.60 -16.45 11.02
C ASN A 101 -18.32 -16.37 12.36
N ILE A 102 -19.39 -15.58 12.41
CA ILE A 102 -20.47 -15.85 13.34
C ILE A 102 -20.99 -17.19 12.84
N GLY A 103 -20.38 -18.29 13.30
CA GLY A 103 -20.83 -19.64 12.99
C GLY A 103 -22.35 -19.71 13.19
N PRO A 104 -23.06 -20.63 12.51
CA PRO A 104 -24.52 -20.62 12.41
C PRO A 104 -25.17 -20.16 13.72
N MET A 105 -25.74 -18.95 13.69
CA MET A 105 -26.33 -18.37 14.89
C MET A 105 -27.57 -19.16 15.25
N HIS A 106 -27.63 -19.65 16.48
CA HIS A 106 -28.85 -20.24 17.02
C HIS A 106 -29.43 -19.32 18.08
N TYR A 107 -30.76 -19.27 18.13
CA TYR A 107 -31.47 -18.47 19.12
C TYR A 107 -31.58 -19.26 20.43
N GLU A 108 -30.91 -18.79 21.48
CA GLU A 108 -30.98 -19.42 22.80
C GLU A 108 -32.21 -18.89 23.56
N SER A 109 -33.26 -19.71 23.64
CA SER A 109 -34.56 -19.32 24.21
C SER A 109 -34.48 -18.99 25.71
N LYS A 110 -33.52 -19.57 26.44
CA LYS A 110 -33.32 -19.30 27.88
C LYS A 110 -32.71 -17.93 28.17
N GLY A 111 -31.87 -17.43 27.26
CA GLY A 111 -31.21 -16.13 27.38
C GLY A 111 -31.88 -15.01 26.56
N ALA A 112 -32.89 -15.36 25.75
CA ALA A 112 -33.51 -14.46 24.76
C ALA A 112 -32.49 -13.72 23.89
N SER A 113 -31.39 -14.40 23.55
CA SER A 113 -30.25 -13.83 22.84
C SER A 113 -29.74 -14.79 21.78
N TRP A 114 -29.22 -14.24 20.69
CA TRP A 114 -28.57 -15.04 19.64
C TRP A 114 -27.16 -15.47 20.10
N LYS A 115 -26.83 -16.74 19.91
CA LYS A 115 -25.54 -17.35 20.30
C LYS A 115 -24.84 -17.99 19.10
N PRO A 116 -23.49 -17.94 19.02
CA PRO A 116 -22.73 -18.64 17.99
C PRO A 116 -22.96 -20.15 18.03
N GLY A 117 -22.98 -20.82 16.87
CA GLY A 117 -23.09 -22.28 16.75
C GLY A 117 -21.82 -23.03 17.16
N GLU A 118 -21.98 -24.26 17.66
CA GLU A 118 -20.90 -25.15 18.17
C GLU A 118 -20.06 -25.83 17.07
N ASP A 119 -19.76 -25.15 15.96
CA ASP A 119 -18.77 -25.68 15.01
C ASP A 119 -17.36 -25.37 15.51
N GLU A 120 -16.76 -26.36 16.18
CA GLU A 120 -15.35 -26.37 16.51
C GLU A 120 -14.50 -26.25 15.23
N LYS A 121 -13.67 -25.20 15.16
CA LYS A 121 -12.55 -24.95 14.23
C LYS A 121 -12.83 -24.10 12.98
N ALA A 122 -13.52 -22.97 13.12
CA ALA A 122 -13.15 -21.82 12.30
C ALA A 122 -11.76 -21.32 12.76
N LYS A 123 -10.68 -21.83 12.15
CA LYS A 123 -9.29 -21.40 12.43
C LYS A 123 -8.92 -20.09 11.73
N GLU A 124 -9.79 -19.57 10.88
CA GLU A 124 -9.51 -18.39 10.08
C GLU A 124 -10.20 -17.16 10.69
N PRO A 125 -9.45 -16.05 10.89
CA PRO A 125 -10.04 -14.82 11.36
C PRO A 125 -11.05 -14.30 10.33
N GLY A 126 -12.22 -13.90 10.79
CA GLY A 126 -13.20 -13.24 9.94
C GLY A 126 -13.08 -11.72 10.02
N TYR A 127 -13.60 -11.01 9.02
CA TYR A 127 -13.37 -9.61 8.70
C TYR A 127 -14.66 -8.97 8.17
N ILE A 128 -14.96 -7.74 8.57
CA ILE A 128 -16.00 -6.90 7.94
C ILE A 128 -15.44 -5.51 7.68
N ILE A 129 -15.63 -4.98 6.48
CA ILE A 129 -15.27 -3.60 6.13
C ILE A 129 -16.33 -2.65 6.68
N LYS A 130 -15.96 -1.83 7.67
CA LYS A 130 -16.86 -0.85 8.30
C LYS A 130 -16.90 0.48 7.59
N ARG A 131 -15.73 0.95 7.14
CA ARG A 131 -15.57 2.29 6.58
C ARG A 131 -14.52 2.27 5.48
N ILE A 132 -14.78 3.05 4.44
CA ILE A 132 -13.81 3.30 3.37
C ILE A 132 -13.64 4.81 3.23
N LEU A 133 -12.39 5.23 3.14
CA LEU A 133 -11.99 6.60 2.84
C LEU A 133 -11.01 6.56 1.66
N MET A 134 -11.07 7.57 0.79
CA MET A 134 -10.25 7.67 -0.40
C MET A 134 -9.52 9.00 -0.35
N GLU A 135 -8.19 8.96 -0.21
CA GLU A 135 -7.36 10.14 0.00
C GLU A 135 -5.97 9.95 -0.61
N GLU A 136 -5.32 11.05 -0.96
CA GLU A 136 -3.96 11.04 -1.50
C GLU A 136 -2.90 10.88 -0.41
N LEU A 137 -1.98 9.96 -0.63
CA LEU A 137 -0.77 9.83 0.19
C LEU A 137 0.27 10.91 -0.16
N PRO A 138 1.28 11.13 0.70
CA PRO A 138 2.30 12.13 0.43
C PRO A 138 3.10 11.83 -0.85
N GLY A 139 3.14 12.79 -1.77
CA GLY A 139 3.89 12.67 -3.02
C GLY A 139 3.12 12.00 -4.17
N ASP A 140 1.91 11.50 -3.90
CA ASP A 140 1.04 10.92 -4.92
C ASP A 140 0.11 11.99 -5.53
N GLU A 141 -0.27 11.77 -6.79
CA GLU A 141 -1.30 12.52 -7.52
C GLU A 141 -2.57 11.67 -7.72
N PHE A 142 -2.67 10.58 -6.95
CA PHE A 142 -3.76 9.61 -6.98
C PHE A 142 -4.12 9.18 -5.55
N ASN A 143 -5.27 8.53 -5.42
CA ASN A 143 -5.83 8.17 -4.13
C ASN A 143 -5.45 6.75 -3.71
N SER A 144 -5.28 6.58 -2.40
CA SER A 144 -5.26 5.29 -1.74
C SER A 144 -6.58 5.05 -1.02
N LEU A 145 -6.94 3.78 -0.84
CA LEU A 145 -8.12 3.36 -0.10
C LEU A 145 -7.73 3.03 1.35
N PHE A 146 -8.30 3.77 2.29
CA PHE A 146 -8.16 3.57 3.72
C PHE A 146 -9.41 2.83 4.20
N LEU A 147 -9.22 1.64 4.78
CA LEU A 147 -10.29 0.75 5.20
C LEU A 147 -10.25 0.62 6.72
N GLU A 148 -11.41 0.74 7.37
CA GLU A 148 -11.60 0.20 8.72
C GLU A 148 -12.11 -1.22 8.59
N VAL A 149 -11.31 -2.18 9.04
CA VAL A 149 -11.66 -3.60 8.99
C VAL A 149 -11.85 -4.11 10.41
N LEU A 150 -13.01 -4.72 10.64
CA LEU A 150 -13.34 -5.41 11.89
C LEU A 150 -12.93 -6.87 11.77
N SER A 151 -11.84 -7.26 12.43
CA SER A 151 -11.32 -8.62 12.45
C SER A 151 -11.70 -9.34 13.75
N GLU A 152 -12.04 -10.63 13.74
CA GLU A 152 -12.11 -11.46 14.95
C GLU A 152 -10.97 -12.49 14.92
N GLU A 153 -10.01 -12.34 15.82
CA GLU A 153 -8.85 -13.23 15.90
C GLU A 153 -8.84 -13.91 17.28
N PRO A 154 -9.14 -15.22 17.40
CA PRO A 154 -9.03 -15.93 18.67
C PRO A 154 -7.56 -16.01 19.14
N PRO A 155 -7.23 -15.81 20.44
CA PRO A 155 -8.10 -15.47 21.59
C PRO A 155 -8.30 -13.95 21.80
N ILE A 156 -7.78 -13.12 20.91
CA ILE A 156 -7.76 -11.64 20.99
C ILE A 156 -9.21 -11.09 20.99
N GLY A 157 -10.08 -11.70 20.18
CA GLY A 157 -11.48 -11.31 19.99
C GLY A 157 -11.64 -10.32 18.84
N LEU A 158 -12.77 -9.60 18.83
CA LEU A 158 -13.07 -8.58 17.83
C LEU A 158 -12.08 -7.40 17.92
N PHE A 159 -11.58 -6.92 16.79
CA PHE A 159 -10.53 -5.91 16.66
C PHE A 159 -10.79 -5.01 15.44
N SER A 160 -10.84 -3.68 15.62
CA SER A 160 -10.96 -2.73 14.50
C SER A 160 -9.57 -2.25 14.12
N VAL A 161 -9.16 -2.42 12.86
CA VAL A 161 -7.81 -2.06 12.39
C VAL A 161 -7.82 -1.30 11.06
N PRO A 162 -6.87 -0.37 10.86
CA PRO A 162 -6.70 0.33 9.61
C PRO A 162 -5.98 -0.55 8.59
N PHE A 163 -6.54 -0.68 7.40
CA PHE A 163 -5.86 -1.20 6.21
C PHE A 163 -5.70 -0.06 5.22
N VAL A 164 -4.59 -0.05 4.47
CA VAL A 164 -4.39 0.93 3.40
C VAL A 164 -4.00 0.20 2.13
N ILE A 165 -4.75 0.44 1.06
CA ILE A 165 -4.50 -0.12 -0.26
C ILE A 165 -4.05 1.01 -1.19
N ARG A 166 -2.88 0.86 -1.80
CA ARG A 166 -2.28 1.81 -2.75
C ARG A 166 -1.89 1.05 -4.01
N LYS A 167 -2.35 1.49 -5.20
CA LYS A 167 -2.10 0.80 -6.48
C LYS A 167 -2.40 -0.71 -6.44
N GLY A 168 -3.51 -1.10 -5.80
CA GLY A 168 -3.86 -2.51 -5.65
C GLY A 168 -2.94 -3.33 -4.74
N ALA A 169 -2.08 -2.71 -3.92
CA ALA A 169 -1.25 -3.40 -2.94
C ALA A 169 -1.54 -2.90 -1.53
N LYS A 170 -1.52 -3.81 -0.55
CA LYS A 170 -1.67 -3.46 0.87
C LYS A 170 -0.39 -2.81 1.37
N VAL A 171 -0.47 -1.52 1.70
CA VAL A 171 0.64 -0.70 2.23
C VAL A 171 0.49 -0.38 3.72
N LEU A 172 -0.60 -0.83 4.33
CA LEU A 172 -0.73 -1.01 5.78
C LEU A 172 -1.59 -2.23 6.03
N ASP A 173 -1.05 -3.15 6.83
CA ASP A 173 -1.82 -4.19 7.50
C ASP A 173 -1.85 -3.88 8.99
N GLY A 174 -2.94 -3.25 9.43
CA GLY A 174 -3.12 -2.88 10.83
C GLY A 174 -3.20 -4.08 11.74
N LEU A 175 -3.66 -5.25 11.28
CA LEU A 175 -3.67 -6.46 12.11
C LEU A 175 -2.23 -6.92 12.37
N ALA A 176 -1.45 -7.11 11.31
CA ALA A 176 -0.05 -7.52 11.42
C ALA A 176 0.81 -6.52 12.22
N SER A 177 0.51 -5.23 12.09
CA SER A 177 1.28 -4.15 12.73
C SER A 177 0.91 -3.92 14.20
N LEU A 178 -0.32 -4.25 14.61
CA LEU A 178 -0.86 -3.82 15.91
C LEU A 178 -1.22 -4.96 16.86
N LYS A 179 -1.39 -6.19 16.35
CA LYS A 179 -1.86 -7.33 17.16
C LYS A 179 -0.96 -7.67 18.35
N ASP A 180 0.33 -7.35 18.26
CA ASP A 180 1.33 -7.61 19.30
C ASP A 180 1.73 -6.33 20.06
N HIS A 181 1.13 -5.19 19.74
CA HIS A 181 1.49 -3.91 20.33
C HIS A 181 0.88 -3.74 21.72
N GLU A 182 1.72 -3.56 22.75
CA GLU A 182 1.33 -3.67 24.17
C GLU A 182 0.08 -2.87 24.58
N PHE A 183 -0.06 -1.64 24.07
CA PHE A 183 -1.21 -0.78 24.37
C PHE A 183 -2.47 -1.10 23.56
N LEU A 184 -2.31 -1.73 22.38
CA LEU A 184 -3.40 -1.99 21.44
C LEU A 184 -3.98 -3.40 21.63
N VAL A 185 -3.16 -4.39 21.97
CA VAL A 185 -3.62 -5.74 22.34
C VAL A 185 -4.63 -5.66 23.50
N LYS A 186 -4.37 -4.78 24.47
CA LYS A 186 -5.20 -4.63 25.68
C LYS A 186 -6.56 -3.97 25.41
N SER A 187 -6.67 -3.09 24.41
CA SER A 187 -7.90 -2.29 24.23
C SER A 187 -8.98 -3.00 23.43
N LYS A 188 -8.67 -4.03 22.64
CA LYS A 188 -9.57 -4.79 21.74
C LYS A 188 -10.35 -3.95 20.72
N ARG A 189 -10.27 -2.63 20.77
CA ARG A 189 -10.82 -1.70 19.80
C ARG A 189 -9.81 -0.58 19.60
N ALA A 190 -9.49 -0.34 18.34
CA ALA A 190 -8.65 0.77 17.93
C ALA A 190 -9.50 1.66 17.03
N ASP A 191 -9.98 2.77 17.57
CA ASP A 191 -10.56 3.81 16.72
C ASP A 191 -9.39 4.49 15.99
N PHE A 192 -9.55 4.84 14.72
CA PHE A 192 -8.51 5.54 14.00
C PHE A 192 -9.05 6.70 13.18
N THR A 193 -8.18 7.68 12.95
CA THR A 193 -8.47 8.89 12.18
C THR A 193 -7.37 9.08 11.15
N TYR A 194 -7.76 9.38 9.92
CA TYR A 194 -6.83 9.88 8.92
C TYR A 194 -6.70 11.39 9.02
N ASN A 195 -5.48 11.89 9.22
CA ASN A 195 -5.18 13.31 9.17
C ASN A 195 -4.78 13.68 7.73
N LYS A 196 -5.61 14.50 7.06
CA LYS A 196 -5.36 14.92 5.66
C LYS A 196 -4.18 15.87 5.51
N GLU A 197 -3.89 16.68 6.53
CA GLU A 197 -2.82 17.68 6.50
C GLU A 197 -1.45 17.02 6.64
N GLU A 198 -1.29 16.20 7.69
CA GLU A 198 -0.06 15.44 7.94
C GLU A 198 0.05 14.19 7.05
N LYS A 199 -1.06 13.80 6.41
CA LYS A 199 -1.20 12.59 5.59
C LYS A 199 -0.74 11.33 6.34
N ASN A 200 -1.25 11.18 7.56
CA ASN A 200 -0.93 10.07 8.46
C ASN A 200 -2.21 9.45 9.06
N ILE A 201 -2.09 8.23 9.61
CA ILE A 201 -3.16 7.59 10.36
C ILE A 201 -2.80 7.63 11.83
N THR A 202 -3.71 8.12 12.65
CA THR A 202 -3.61 8.05 14.10
C THR A 202 -4.53 6.95 14.60
N VAL A 203 -3.99 6.00 15.34
CA VAL A 203 -4.72 4.92 15.99
C VAL A 203 -4.77 5.19 17.49
N PHE A 204 -5.98 5.22 18.03
CA PHE A 204 -6.24 5.43 19.44
C PHE A 204 -6.59 4.07 20.07
N PRO A 205 -5.70 3.43 20.85
CA PRO A 205 -6.14 2.41 21.77
C PRO A 205 -7.15 3.03 22.74
N GLY A 206 -8.01 2.23 23.35
CA GLY A 206 -9.00 2.66 24.35
C GLY A 206 -8.45 3.44 25.55
N ASN A 207 -7.13 3.65 25.64
CA ASN A 207 -6.50 4.59 26.55
C ASN A 207 -6.40 6.00 25.93
N ARG A 208 -7.01 7.00 26.57
CA ARG A 208 -6.99 8.41 26.14
C ARG A 208 -5.61 9.07 26.15
N THR A 209 -4.60 8.47 26.79
CA THR A 209 -3.27 9.07 26.94
C THR A 209 -2.25 8.57 25.91
N TYR A 210 -2.63 7.65 25.03
CA TYR A 210 -1.73 7.11 24.02
C TYR A 210 -2.39 7.12 22.65
N ALA A 211 -1.60 7.43 21.62
CA ALA A 211 -1.99 7.27 20.22
C ALA A 211 -0.77 6.83 19.41
N GLN A 212 -0.95 5.89 18.49
CA GLN A 212 0.08 5.46 17.56
C GLN A 212 -0.16 6.13 16.20
N ASN A 213 0.82 6.90 15.74
CA ASN A 213 0.79 7.47 14.39
C ASN A 213 1.46 6.52 13.40
N PHE A 214 0.95 6.48 12.17
CA PHE A 214 1.53 5.78 11.03
C PHE A 214 1.77 6.76 9.90
N ASN A 215 3.03 6.88 9.48
CA ASN A 215 3.44 7.81 8.45
C ASN A 215 3.82 7.06 7.17
N PHE A 216 3.32 7.52 6.02
CA PHE A 216 3.70 6.93 4.73
C PHE A 216 5.13 7.29 4.36
N ASN A 217 5.94 6.29 4.04
CA ASN A 217 7.34 6.47 3.67
C ASN A 217 7.61 6.36 2.15
N GLY A 218 6.57 6.27 1.32
CA GLY A 218 6.71 6.06 -0.13
C GLY A 218 6.52 4.60 -0.55
N TRP A 219 6.68 3.65 0.37
CA TRP A 219 6.38 2.24 0.17
C TRP A 219 5.21 1.80 1.03
N GLU A 220 5.27 2.08 2.34
CA GLU A 220 4.28 1.64 3.32
C GLU A 220 4.03 2.67 4.42
N MET A 221 2.99 2.42 5.21
CA MET A 221 2.68 3.15 6.43
C MET A 221 3.52 2.58 7.58
N VAL A 222 4.48 3.37 8.07
CA VAL A 222 5.41 2.95 9.13
C VAL A 222 4.98 3.58 10.46
N PRO A 223 4.98 2.83 11.58
CA PRO A 223 4.68 3.41 12.90
C PRO A 223 5.71 4.50 13.26
N ASP A 224 5.22 5.62 13.78
CA ASP A 224 6.05 6.65 14.38
C ASP A 224 6.60 6.15 15.72
N ILE A 225 7.91 5.93 15.77
CA ILE A 225 8.62 5.44 16.95
C ILE A 225 9.53 6.57 17.43
N ALA A 226 9.47 6.85 18.74
CA ALA A 226 10.29 7.90 19.34
C ALA A 226 11.78 7.65 19.07
N ASN A 227 12.51 8.71 18.70
CA ASN A 227 13.93 8.67 18.35
C ASN A 227 14.29 7.88 17.07
N VAL A 228 13.30 7.48 16.26
CA VAL A 228 13.50 6.74 15.01
C VAL A 228 13.09 7.63 13.83
N ALA A 229 13.96 7.72 12.83
CA ALA A 229 13.61 8.37 11.58
C ALA A 229 12.77 7.42 10.74
N SER A 230 11.77 7.93 10.05
CA SER A 230 11.05 7.20 8.99
C SER A 230 11.32 7.92 7.67
N PRO A 231 12.38 7.54 6.94
CA PRO A 231 12.74 8.22 5.70
C PRO A 231 11.67 7.97 4.63
N GLY A 232 10.90 9.01 4.31
CA GLY A 232 9.94 9.00 3.23
C GLY A 232 10.58 9.36 1.90
N LEU A 233 10.43 8.51 0.88
CA LEU A 233 10.87 8.81 -0.48
C LEU A 233 10.18 10.07 -0.99
N LEU A 234 10.97 11.06 -1.41
CA LEU A 234 10.46 12.33 -1.96
C LEU A 234 10.62 12.37 -3.48
N SER A 235 11.82 12.08 -3.98
CA SER A 235 12.12 12.05 -5.40
C SER A 235 13.36 11.21 -5.68
N VAL A 236 13.48 10.78 -6.94
CA VAL A 236 14.67 10.15 -7.49
C VAL A 236 15.05 10.94 -8.74
N GLU A 237 16.20 11.58 -8.70
CA GLU A 237 16.86 12.15 -9.87
C GLU A 237 17.79 11.07 -10.42
N ALA A 238 17.55 10.58 -11.64
CA ALA A 238 18.34 9.54 -12.28
C ALA A 238 18.31 9.74 -13.81
N PRO A 239 19.21 9.11 -14.59
CA PRO A 239 19.11 9.09 -16.04
C PRO A 239 17.78 8.48 -16.51
N ALA A 240 17.20 9.05 -17.57
CA ALA A 240 16.00 8.49 -18.19
C ALA A 240 16.28 7.17 -18.93
N GLN A 241 17.54 6.94 -19.32
CA GLN A 241 18.00 5.72 -19.98
C GLN A 241 19.28 5.24 -19.33
N TRP A 242 19.38 3.92 -19.16
CA TRP A 242 20.55 3.25 -18.61
C TRP A 242 21.15 2.34 -19.67
N LYS A 243 22.48 2.34 -19.77
CA LYS A 243 23.25 1.46 -20.65
C LYS A 243 24.37 0.82 -19.87
N LYS A 244 24.69 -0.42 -20.24
CA LYS A 244 25.81 -1.15 -19.64
C LYS A 244 27.12 -0.37 -19.79
N GLY A 245 27.86 -0.22 -18.68
CA GLY A 245 29.18 0.41 -18.66
C GLY A 245 29.17 1.95 -18.71
N GLU A 246 28.02 2.59 -18.90
CA GLU A 246 27.90 4.04 -18.87
C GLU A 246 27.50 4.54 -17.47
N PRO A 247 28.23 5.50 -16.88
CA PRO A 247 27.86 6.04 -15.57
C PRO A 247 26.63 6.95 -15.62
N GLY A 248 25.75 6.81 -14.62
CA GLY A 248 24.64 7.70 -14.35
C GLY A 248 24.79 8.39 -12.99
N GLU A 249 24.56 9.71 -12.94
CA GLU A 249 24.44 10.45 -11.67
C GLU A 249 23.02 10.29 -11.10
N VAL A 250 22.94 9.98 -9.81
CA VAL A 250 21.69 9.72 -9.11
C VAL A 250 21.64 10.53 -7.82
N VAL A 251 20.49 11.15 -7.55
CA VAL A 251 20.17 11.76 -6.25
C VAL A 251 18.85 11.19 -5.75
N VAL A 252 18.89 10.49 -4.61
CA VAL A 252 17.68 10.02 -3.94
C VAL A 252 17.37 10.97 -2.77
N TRP A 253 16.22 11.62 -2.85
CA TRP A 253 15.77 12.53 -1.81
C TRP A 253 14.82 11.83 -0.85
N PHE A 254 15.14 11.92 0.43
CA PHE A 254 14.30 11.47 1.53
C PHE A 254 13.83 12.66 2.35
N LYS A 255 12.66 12.54 2.95
CA LYS A 255 12.14 13.44 3.98
C LYS A 255 11.84 12.62 5.22
N ASN A 256 12.39 12.95 6.39
CA ASN A 256 12.02 12.22 7.60
C ASN A 256 10.55 12.51 7.94
N ARG A 257 9.71 11.47 7.92
CA ARG A 257 8.29 11.53 8.26
C ARG A 257 7.99 11.11 9.69
N GLY A 258 8.96 10.46 10.34
CA GLY A 258 8.87 10.04 11.74
C GLY A 258 9.36 11.12 12.71
N SER A 259 9.61 10.69 13.93
CA SER A 259 10.19 11.49 14.99
C SER A 259 11.63 11.95 14.68
N TYR A 260 12.12 12.93 15.46
CA TYR A 260 13.53 13.31 15.42
C TYR A 260 14.40 12.10 15.74
N ALA A 261 15.45 11.85 14.97
CA ALA A 261 16.43 10.79 15.26
C ALA A 261 17.82 11.37 15.47
N GLY A 262 18.47 11.00 16.58
CA GLY A 262 19.84 11.43 16.87
C GLY A 262 20.86 10.86 15.88
N THR A 263 20.70 9.61 15.48
CA THR A 263 21.55 8.97 14.46
C THR A 263 20.72 8.00 13.64
N THR A 264 20.81 8.12 12.32
CA THR A 264 20.19 7.21 11.35
C THR A 264 21.22 6.74 10.36
N TYR A 265 21.31 5.43 10.18
CA TYR A 265 22.11 4.79 9.14
C TYR A 265 21.20 4.52 7.94
N ILE A 266 21.58 5.00 6.77
CA ILE A 266 20.96 4.67 5.50
C ILE A 266 21.89 3.70 4.78
N SER A 267 21.34 2.61 4.25
CA SER A 267 22.07 1.63 3.46
C SER A 267 21.41 1.46 2.10
N LEU A 268 22.21 1.58 1.04
CA LEU A 268 21.82 1.31 -0.35
C LEU A 268 22.71 0.19 -0.89
N SER A 269 22.13 -1.00 -1.09
CA SER A 269 22.81 -2.13 -1.71
C SER A 269 22.43 -2.24 -3.19
N PHE A 270 23.38 -2.62 -4.05
CA PHE A 270 23.21 -2.66 -5.50
C PHE A 270 23.18 -4.12 -6.00
N PRO A 271 22.06 -4.86 -5.84
CA PRO A 271 22.02 -6.32 -6.03
C PRO A 271 22.39 -6.78 -7.44
N GLN A 272 22.32 -5.90 -8.43
CA GLN A 272 22.61 -6.19 -9.82
C GLN A 272 24.10 -6.07 -10.17
N GLY A 273 24.97 -5.66 -9.24
CA GLY A 273 26.41 -5.52 -9.49
C GLY A 273 26.84 -4.10 -9.84
N GLY A 274 27.77 -3.95 -10.79
CA GLY A 274 28.26 -2.66 -11.26
C GLY A 274 29.32 -1.97 -10.39
N LYS A 275 29.54 -0.68 -10.65
CA LYS A 275 30.49 0.17 -9.93
C LYS A 275 29.79 1.38 -9.31
N LEU A 276 30.21 1.73 -8.10
CA LEU A 276 29.66 2.84 -7.33
C LEU A 276 30.76 3.86 -7.03
N GLU A 277 30.48 5.11 -7.35
CA GLU A 277 31.30 6.28 -7.04
C GLU A 277 30.46 7.25 -6.19
N SER A 278 31.04 7.80 -5.12
CA SER A 278 30.41 8.86 -4.32
C SER A 278 31.49 9.74 -3.71
N ASP A 279 31.12 10.92 -3.22
CA ASP A 279 32.02 11.78 -2.44
C ASP A 279 32.28 11.14 -1.06
N SER A 280 33.14 10.12 -1.03
CA SER A 280 33.56 9.42 0.19
C SER A 280 34.32 10.30 1.19
N GLY A 281 34.57 11.57 0.86
CA GLY A 281 35.11 12.60 1.75
C GLY A 281 34.08 13.36 2.58
N LYS A 282 32.77 13.19 2.34
CA LYS A 282 31.74 13.76 3.21
C LYS A 282 31.58 12.92 4.48
N GLU A 283 31.60 13.60 5.63
CA GLU A 283 31.43 12.95 6.93
C GLU A 283 30.20 12.04 6.95
N GLY A 284 30.42 10.79 7.36
CA GLY A 284 29.37 9.79 7.48
C GLY A 284 29.05 9.00 6.21
N VAL A 285 29.65 9.27 5.05
CA VAL A 285 29.44 8.50 3.80
C VAL A 285 30.54 7.45 3.62
N ARG A 286 30.17 6.20 3.35
CA ARG A 286 31.10 5.08 3.10
C ARG A 286 30.65 4.25 1.92
N THR A 287 31.54 4.04 0.97
CA THR A 287 31.35 3.12 -0.15
C THR A 287 32.14 1.85 0.10
N TYR A 288 31.52 0.70 -0.19
CA TYR A 288 32.17 -0.59 -0.16
C TYR A 288 32.08 -1.21 -1.54
N SER A 289 33.24 -1.50 -2.10
CA SER A 289 33.41 -2.29 -3.32
C SER A 289 33.30 -3.78 -2.99
N ILE A 290 33.10 -4.58 -4.04
CA ILE A 290 33.11 -6.05 -3.93
C ILE A 290 34.41 -6.52 -3.25
N GLY A 291 34.28 -7.41 -2.27
CA GLY A 291 35.39 -7.94 -1.47
C GLY A 291 35.70 -7.14 -0.20
N ASN A 292 35.17 -5.92 -0.01
CA ASN A 292 35.35 -5.20 1.25
C ASN A 292 34.59 -5.87 2.40
N SER A 293 35.11 -5.74 3.62
CA SER A 293 34.48 -6.28 4.83
C SER A 293 33.32 -5.39 5.29
N ILE A 294 32.13 -5.97 5.43
CA ILE A 294 30.89 -5.32 5.85
C ILE A 294 30.22 -6.10 6.98
N TYR A 295 29.47 -5.41 7.86
CA TYR A 295 28.82 -6.05 9.00
C TYR A 295 27.41 -6.54 8.64
N SER A 296 27.09 -7.79 8.99
CA SER A 296 25.82 -8.46 8.66
C SER A 296 24.82 -8.49 9.82
N ALA A 297 23.56 -8.79 9.49
CA ALA A 297 22.47 -9.04 10.45
C ALA A 297 22.77 -10.18 11.44
N GLU A 298 23.65 -11.12 11.06
CA GLU A 298 24.11 -12.21 11.94
C GLU A 298 25.22 -11.77 12.92
N ASN A 299 25.51 -10.48 13.02
CA ASN A 299 26.58 -9.93 13.85
C ASN A 299 27.99 -10.43 13.47
N LYS A 300 28.23 -10.63 12.17
CA LYS A 300 29.51 -11.08 11.63
C LYS A 300 29.96 -10.18 10.49
N TYR A 301 31.27 -10.05 10.34
CA TYR A 301 31.86 -9.47 9.15
C TYR A 301 31.81 -10.46 7.98
N ILE A 302 31.30 -10.01 6.85
CA ILE A 302 31.23 -10.75 5.59
C ILE A 302 31.89 -9.92 4.49
N ASN A 303 32.28 -10.57 3.39
CA ASN A 303 32.77 -9.85 2.22
C ASN A 303 31.58 -9.37 1.38
N ALA A 304 31.61 -8.08 1.01
CA ALA A 304 30.63 -7.47 0.12
C ALA A 304 30.62 -8.23 -1.21
N LYS A 305 29.44 -8.69 -1.62
CA LYS A 305 29.22 -9.40 -2.90
C LYS A 305 28.82 -8.45 -4.02
N VAL A 306 28.24 -7.31 -3.65
CA VAL A 306 27.83 -6.25 -4.55
C VAL A 306 28.18 -4.88 -3.95
N PRO A 307 28.22 -3.79 -4.74
CA PRO A 307 28.47 -2.46 -4.19
C PRO A 307 27.47 -2.09 -3.08
N LEU A 308 27.95 -1.33 -2.10
CA LEU A 308 27.18 -0.86 -0.96
C LEU A 308 27.53 0.61 -0.65
N LEU A 309 26.50 1.43 -0.43
CA LEU A 309 26.63 2.78 0.10
C LEU A 309 26.02 2.83 1.50
N GLU A 310 26.82 3.13 2.51
CA GLU A 310 26.35 3.40 3.87
C GLU A 310 26.52 4.88 4.22
N ILE A 311 25.50 5.43 4.87
CA ILE A 311 25.46 6.85 5.23
C ILE A 311 25.01 6.99 6.67
N THR A 312 25.76 7.74 7.46
CA THR A 312 25.43 8.12 8.83
C THR A 312 24.86 9.53 8.85
N LYS A 313 23.55 9.66 9.02
CA LYS A 313 22.88 10.94 9.23
C LYS A 313 22.75 11.21 10.73
N ALA A 314 23.61 12.10 11.24
CA ALA A 314 23.45 12.67 12.58
C ALA A 314 22.33 13.72 12.58
N GLY A 315 21.45 13.71 13.58
CA GLY A 315 20.36 14.67 13.78
C GLY A 315 19.43 14.81 12.57
N TRP A 316 18.38 14.00 12.50
CA TRP A 316 17.38 14.09 11.44
C TRP A 316 16.03 14.50 12.00
N GLY A 317 15.73 15.81 11.95
CA GLY A 317 14.45 16.34 12.39
C GLY A 317 13.28 15.90 11.52
N ARG A 318 12.09 15.80 12.14
CA ARG A 318 10.84 15.57 11.41
C ARG A 318 10.68 16.61 10.30
N ASN A 319 10.17 16.17 9.17
CA ASN A 319 9.96 16.94 7.95
C ASN A 319 11.22 17.51 7.25
N HIS A 320 12.42 17.24 7.74
CA HIS A 320 13.66 17.70 7.10
C HIS A 320 14.07 16.77 5.95
N ARG A 321 14.54 17.37 4.85
CA ARG A 321 14.99 16.67 3.64
C ARG A 321 16.46 16.28 3.74
N TYR A 322 16.82 15.17 3.12
CA TYR A 322 18.19 14.69 2.98
C TYR A 322 18.37 14.02 1.61
N GLY A 323 19.37 14.46 0.85
CA GLY A 323 19.67 13.96 -0.49
C GLY A 323 20.90 13.06 -0.46
N VAL A 324 20.78 11.86 -1.02
CA VAL A 324 21.86 10.91 -1.19
C VAL A 324 22.31 10.94 -2.65
N ARG A 325 23.49 11.51 -2.91
CA ARG A 325 24.08 11.62 -4.25
C ARG A 325 25.16 10.58 -4.46
N PHE A 326 25.10 9.88 -5.58
CA PHE A 326 26.11 8.94 -6.03
C PHE A 326 26.10 8.80 -7.55
N LYS A 327 27.16 8.22 -8.10
CA LYS A 327 27.28 7.88 -9.51
C LYS A 327 27.41 6.37 -9.63
N TYR A 328 26.59 5.77 -10.48
CA TYR A 328 26.48 4.33 -10.63
C TYR A 328 26.73 3.92 -12.07
N THR A 329 27.54 2.89 -12.29
CA THR A 329 27.82 2.30 -13.60
C THR A 329 27.35 0.85 -13.61
N PRO A 330 26.24 0.52 -14.29
CA PRO A 330 25.72 -0.85 -14.34
C PRO A 330 26.61 -1.75 -15.20
N ASP A 331 26.62 -3.04 -14.89
CA ASP A 331 27.28 -4.10 -15.67
C ASP A 331 26.30 -4.91 -16.55
N PHE A 332 25.04 -4.48 -16.60
CA PHE A 332 23.94 -5.09 -17.34
C PHE A 332 23.14 -4.03 -18.12
N GLU A 333 22.30 -4.51 -19.04
CA GLU A 333 21.37 -3.66 -19.81
C GLU A 333 20.01 -3.56 -19.09
N GLY A 334 19.46 -2.35 -19.01
CA GLY A 334 18.16 -2.09 -18.39
C GLY A 334 18.22 -1.19 -17.16
N ILE A 335 17.06 -0.95 -16.55
CA ILE A 335 16.91 -0.03 -15.41
C ILE A 335 17.43 -0.69 -14.13
N PRO A 336 18.42 -0.08 -13.45
CA PRO A 336 18.86 -0.56 -12.16
C PRO A 336 17.86 -0.30 -11.05
N TYR A 337 17.96 -1.10 -10.00
CA TYR A 337 17.30 -0.83 -8.73
C TYR A 337 18.29 -1.03 -7.59
N ILE A 338 18.01 -0.34 -6.49
CA ILE A 338 18.74 -0.44 -5.24
C ILE A 338 17.84 -1.04 -4.17
N LEU A 339 18.46 -1.70 -3.20
CA LEU A 339 17.82 -2.12 -1.97
C LEU A 339 18.10 -1.06 -0.91
N PHE A 340 17.05 -0.32 -0.53
CA PHE A 340 17.11 0.75 0.46
C PHE A 340 16.60 0.24 1.82
N ARG A 341 17.37 0.51 2.87
CA ARG A 341 16.91 0.42 4.25
C ARG A 341 17.43 1.56 5.08
N SER A 342 16.79 1.77 6.22
CA SER A 342 17.29 2.66 7.26
C SER A 342 17.27 2.00 8.62
N THR A 343 18.13 2.49 9.50
CA THR A 343 18.30 1.96 10.84
C THR A 343 18.58 3.10 11.79
N SER A 344 17.79 3.25 12.85
CA SER A 344 17.99 4.28 13.88
C SER A 344 18.16 3.62 15.24
N LYS A 345 18.94 4.27 16.11
CA LYS A 345 19.07 3.84 17.50
C LYS A 345 17.94 4.44 18.34
N ALA A 346 17.03 3.60 18.83
CA ALA A 346 15.96 3.97 19.73
C ALA A 346 16.31 3.52 21.15
N TYR A 347 16.84 4.43 21.97
CA TYR A 347 17.31 4.12 23.34
C TYR A 347 18.30 2.94 23.37
N ARG A 348 17.84 1.74 23.78
CA ARG A 348 18.63 0.50 23.87
C ARG A 348 18.50 -0.40 22.65
N GLU A 349 17.52 -0.13 21.79
CA GLU A 349 17.19 -0.95 20.64
C GLU A 349 17.60 -0.28 19.34
N THR A 350 17.75 -1.09 18.32
CA THR A 350 18.03 -0.65 16.96
C THR A 350 16.81 -0.98 16.12
N VAL A 351 16.16 0.06 15.60
CA VAL A 351 14.94 -0.08 14.81
C VAL A 351 15.32 0.02 13.35
N GLN A 352 14.94 -1.00 12.59
CA GLN A 352 15.12 -1.07 11.15
C GLN A 352 13.80 -0.80 10.44
N ILE A 353 13.89 -0.04 9.34
CA ILE A 353 12.81 0.16 8.39
C ILE A 353 13.32 -0.28 7.01
N PRO A 354 12.63 -1.23 6.32
CA PRO A 354 11.37 -1.88 6.69
C PRO A 354 11.46 -2.71 7.97
N THR A 355 10.34 -2.78 8.70
CA THR A 355 10.20 -3.61 9.90
C THR A 355 9.84 -5.06 9.52
N GLN A 356 9.80 -5.96 10.51
CA GLN A 356 9.32 -7.33 10.29
C GLN A 356 7.82 -7.40 9.97
N ALA A 357 7.04 -6.39 10.38
CA ALA A 357 5.60 -6.30 10.11
C ALA A 357 5.28 -5.62 8.76
N SER A 358 6.30 -5.40 7.91
CA SER A 358 6.12 -4.75 6.62
C SER A 358 5.10 -5.49 5.76
N SER A 359 4.10 -4.78 5.23
CA SER A 359 3.03 -5.38 4.41
C SER A 359 3.34 -5.34 2.91
N VAL A 360 4.45 -4.70 2.54
CA VAL A 360 4.87 -4.52 1.14
C VAL A 360 5.96 -5.51 0.75
N LYS A 361 6.19 -5.66 -0.55
CA LYS A 361 7.28 -6.50 -1.06
C LYS A 361 8.63 -5.92 -0.63
N THR A 362 9.37 -6.71 0.14
CA THR A 362 10.76 -6.43 0.53
C THR A 362 11.69 -7.51 -0.02
N GLU A 363 12.96 -7.19 -0.15
CA GLU A 363 14.02 -8.14 -0.50
C GLU A 363 15.10 -8.12 0.59
N LEU A 364 15.84 -9.23 0.74
CA LEU A 364 16.99 -9.26 1.65
C LEU A 364 18.21 -8.67 0.94
N ASP A 365 18.85 -7.70 1.56
CA ASP A 365 20.13 -7.19 1.09
C ASP A 365 21.28 -8.18 1.36
N GLN A 366 22.47 -7.87 0.85
CA GLN A 366 23.65 -8.72 1.04
C GLN A 366 24.09 -8.85 2.52
N GLN A 367 23.65 -7.94 3.39
CA GLN A 367 23.89 -7.97 4.84
C GLN A 367 22.83 -8.80 5.58
N GLY A 368 21.81 -9.33 4.90
CA GLY A 368 20.74 -10.14 5.48
C GLY A 368 19.56 -9.33 6.03
N TYR A 369 19.47 -8.04 5.70
CA TYR A 369 18.42 -7.15 6.18
C TYR A 369 17.32 -6.95 5.12
N ARG A 370 16.05 -6.97 5.56
CA ARG A 370 14.92 -6.56 4.72
C ARG A 370 15.10 -5.11 4.24
N SER A 371 14.87 -4.91 2.96
CA SER A 371 15.07 -3.64 2.27
C SER A 371 13.99 -3.41 1.22
N TYR A 372 13.67 -2.15 0.97
CA TYR A 372 12.75 -1.75 -0.09
C TYR A 372 13.47 -1.75 -1.44
N PRO A 373 12.94 -2.42 -2.46
CA PRO A 373 13.42 -2.23 -3.82
C PRO A 373 13.02 -0.83 -4.33
N LEU A 374 13.99 -0.12 -4.90
CA LEU A 374 13.81 1.19 -5.51
C LEU A 374 14.47 1.23 -6.88
N SER A 375 13.65 1.23 -7.94
CA SER A 375 14.13 1.43 -9.31
C SER A 375 14.70 2.84 -9.48
N LEU A 376 15.85 2.94 -10.12
CA LEU A 376 16.55 4.19 -10.43
C LEU A 376 15.98 4.82 -11.70
N ILE A 377 14.70 5.18 -11.64
CA ILE A 377 14.03 5.98 -12.67
C ILE A 377 13.73 7.36 -12.10
N PRO A 378 13.68 8.40 -12.95
CA PRO A 378 13.16 9.70 -12.53
C PRO A 378 11.80 9.57 -11.83
N ARG A 379 11.68 10.05 -10.60
CA ARG A 379 10.42 10.08 -9.81
C ARG A 379 10.31 11.36 -9.01
N GLY A 380 9.07 11.80 -8.78
CA GLY A 380 8.78 13.06 -8.11
C GLY A 380 8.78 14.23 -9.10
N LYS A 381 8.39 15.42 -8.63
CA LYS A 381 8.15 16.56 -9.52
C LYS A 381 9.43 17.02 -10.23
N SER A 382 9.54 16.73 -11.54
CA SER A 382 10.14 17.67 -12.48
C SER A 382 9.11 18.76 -12.78
N LYS A 383 8.85 19.63 -11.80
CA LYS A 383 8.13 20.90 -11.96
C LYS A 383 8.20 21.71 -10.68
#